data_AF-A0A4Y3RX11-F1
#
_entry.id   AF-A0A4Y3RX11-F1
#
_cell.length_a   1.000
_cell.length_b   1.000
_cell.length_c   1.000
_cell.angle_alpha   90.00
_cell.angle_beta   90.00
_cell.angle_gamma   90.00
#
_symmetry.space_group_name_H-M   'P 1'
#
loop_
_entity.id
_entity.type
_entity.pdbx_description
1 polymer ?
#
loop_
_entity_poly.entity_id
_entity_poly.type
_entity_poly.pdbx_seq_one_letter_code
_entity_poly.pdbx_strand_id
1 'polypeptide(L)'
;MAAQARRTASLGHRTGPNGDLTGATFRTPYYHHHEQPEHYQQFNRDHAHLRAPGERAFAQLKSWRLLRRARCSTRRIGTIVQAVHTLLTCNYAG
;
A
#
# COMPACT_ATOMS: atom_id res chain seq x y z
N MET A 1 28.46 15.07 -12.56
CA MET A 1 28.27 15.00 -11.08
C MET A 1 26.83 14.61 -10.79
N ALA A 2 26.57 13.34 -10.46
CA ALA A 2 25.22 12.84 -10.18
C ALA A 2 24.98 12.84 -8.66
N ALA A 3 24.21 13.80 -8.17
CA ALA A 3 23.86 13.94 -6.76
C ALA A 3 22.35 13.80 -6.58
N GLN A 4 21.82 12.57 -6.64
CA GLN A 4 20.53 12.22 -6.01
C GLN A 4 20.33 10.71 -5.90
N ALA A 5 21.21 10.09 -5.11
CA ALA A 5 20.99 8.78 -4.50
C ALA A 5 20.94 8.96 -2.98
N ARG A 6 20.02 9.76 -2.45
CA ARG A 6 19.93 10.00 -1.00
C ARG A 6 18.49 10.11 -0.50
N ARG A 7 17.79 8.97 -0.52
CA ARG A 7 16.99 8.51 0.62
C ARG A 7 16.64 7.02 0.51
N THR A 8 17.64 6.18 0.27
CA THR A 8 17.56 4.77 0.68
C THR A 8 17.84 4.74 2.17
N ALA A 9 16.86 4.42 3.01
CA ALA A 9 17.15 3.91 4.33
C ALA A 9 17.85 2.55 4.13
N SER A 10 19.17 2.57 3.98
CA SER A 10 19.99 1.36 3.95
C SER A 10 20.05 0.82 5.36
N LEU A 11 19.11 -0.04 5.73
CA LEU A 11 19.34 -0.97 6.83
C LEU A 11 20.15 -2.11 6.25
N GLY A 12 21.40 -2.25 6.72
CA GLY A 12 22.38 -3.18 6.19
C GLY A 12 21.85 -4.60 6.09
N HIS A 13 22.09 -5.23 4.94
CA HIS A 13 21.81 -6.63 4.69
C HIS A 13 22.84 -7.47 5.45
N ARG A 14 22.50 -7.88 6.68
CA ARG A 14 23.25 -8.93 7.39
C ARG A 14 22.60 -10.26 7.02
N THR A 15 23.14 -10.94 6.02
CA THR A 15 22.79 -12.34 5.72
C THR A 15 23.14 -13.20 6.92
N GLY A 16 22.14 -13.76 7.60
CA GLY A 16 22.32 -14.92 8.46
C GLY A 16 22.57 -16.18 7.60
N PRO A 17 23.18 -17.24 8.16
CA PRO A 17 23.56 -18.45 7.43
C PRO A 17 22.37 -19.31 6.93
N ASN A 18 21.12 -18.91 7.20
CA ASN A 18 19.92 -19.57 6.71
C ASN A 18 19.13 -18.53 5.91
N GLY A 19 18.93 -18.78 4.61
CA GLY A 19 18.42 -17.84 3.61
C GLY A 19 16.96 -17.43 3.75
N ASP A 20 16.55 -16.93 4.90
CA ASP A 20 15.19 -16.47 5.15
C ASP A 20 15.05 -15.01 4.70
N LEU A 21 14.47 -14.78 3.51
CA LEU A 21 14.14 -13.46 2.97
C LEU A 21 12.97 -12.83 3.75
N THR A 22 13.20 -12.44 5.00
CA THR A 22 12.24 -11.67 5.81
C THR A 22 12.54 -10.18 5.71
N GLY A 23 12.22 -9.62 4.54
CA GLY A 23 12.35 -8.20 4.30
C GLY A 23 12.01 -7.84 2.87
N ALA A 24 10.72 -7.87 2.50
CA ALA A 24 10.27 -7.30 1.25
C ALA A 24 10.60 -5.79 1.26
N THR A 25 11.71 -5.41 0.62
CA THR A 25 12.11 -4.02 0.50
C THR A 25 11.12 -3.35 -0.46
N PHE A 26 10.11 -2.68 0.10
CA PHE A 26 9.20 -1.84 -0.68
C PHE A 26 9.97 -0.64 -1.21
N ARG A 27 10.44 -0.75 -2.44
CA ARG A 27 11.19 0.30 -3.13
C ARG A 27 10.25 1.48 -3.40
N THR A 28 10.67 2.69 -3.03
CA THR A 28 9.87 3.90 -3.27
C THR A 28 10.01 4.33 -4.74
N PRO A 29 8.97 4.94 -5.33
CA PRO A 29 9.03 5.40 -6.72
C PRO A 29 10.13 6.43 -6.93
N TYR A 30 10.62 6.50 -8.17
CA TYR A 30 11.61 7.49 -8.60
C TYR A 30 10.89 8.76 -9.08
N TYR A 31 11.10 9.86 -8.36
CA TYR A 31 10.52 11.16 -8.68
C TYR A 31 11.58 12.10 -9.24
N HIS A 32 11.15 13.08 -10.06
CA HIS A 32 11.97 14.22 -10.55
C HIS A 32 12.94 14.02 -11.72
N HIS A 33 12.61 13.13 -12.66
CA HIS A 33 13.26 13.13 -13.97
C HIS A 33 12.21 13.13 -15.07
N HIS A 34 12.22 14.16 -15.93
CA HIS A 34 11.34 14.27 -17.09
C HIS A 34 11.61 13.16 -18.11
N GLU A 35 12.85 12.65 -18.14
CA GLU A 35 13.28 11.53 -18.99
C GLU A 35 13.93 10.46 -18.11
N GLN A 36 13.11 9.65 -17.45
CA GLN A 36 13.62 8.49 -16.72
C GLN A 36 14.03 7.39 -17.70
N PRO A 37 15.15 6.68 -17.45
CA PRO A 37 15.43 5.42 -18.11
C PRO A 37 14.22 4.46 -18.06
N GLU A 38 13.98 3.70 -19.13
CA GLU A 38 12.77 2.87 -19.27
C GLU A 38 12.53 1.93 -18.09
N HIS A 39 13.58 1.34 -17.52
CA HIS A 39 13.46 0.44 -16.38
C HIS A 39 12.91 1.13 -15.12
N TYR A 40 13.20 2.42 -14.89
CA TYR A 40 12.60 3.19 -13.79
C TYR A 40 11.16 3.58 -14.09
N GLN A 41 10.84 3.89 -15.35
CA GLN A 41 9.45 4.14 -15.75
C GLN A 41 8.58 2.91 -15.55
N GLN A 42 9.06 1.73 -15.98
CA GLN A 42 8.34 0.48 -15.81
C GLN A 42 8.11 0.16 -14.34
N PHE A 43 9.14 0.28 -13.50
CA PHE A 43 9.01 0.14 -12.05
C PHE A 43 7.97 1.11 -11.46
N ASN A 44 7.99 2.38 -11.88
CA ASN A 44 7.03 3.37 -11.39
C ASN A 44 5.59 3.05 -11.85
N ARG A 45 5.40 2.53 -13.07
CA ARG A 45 4.09 2.05 -13.55
C ARG A 45 3.60 0.89 -12.70
N ASP A 46 4.43 -0.13 -12.48
CA ASP A 46 4.07 -1.29 -11.69
C ASP A 46 3.74 -0.90 -10.24
N HIS A 47 4.56 -0.02 -9.65
CA HIS A 47 4.28 0.54 -8.33
C HIS A 47 2.97 1.34 -8.30
N ALA A 48 2.67 2.14 -9.33
CA ALA A 48 1.41 2.88 -9.42
C ALA A 48 0.21 1.94 -9.55
N HIS A 49 0.32 0.85 -10.33
CA HIS A 49 -0.72 -0.16 -10.48
C HIS A 49 -1.04 -0.86 -9.15
N LEU A 50 -0.03 -1.14 -8.32
CA LEU A 50 -0.22 -1.69 -6.98
C LEU A 50 -0.89 -0.70 -6.02
N ARG A 51 -0.55 0.60 -6.11
CA ARG A 51 -1.06 1.65 -5.21
C ARG A 51 -2.47 2.12 -5.57
N ALA A 52 -2.79 2.22 -6.86
CA ALA A 52 -4.01 2.85 -7.36
C ALA A 52 -5.33 2.25 -6.83
N PRO A 53 -5.50 0.92 -6.65
CA PRO A 53 -6.72 0.37 -6.06
C PRO A 53 -6.96 0.84 -4.62
N GLY A 54 -5.93 0.81 -3.77
CA GLY A 54 -6.03 1.23 -2.37
C GLY A 54 -6.33 2.72 -2.23
N GLU A 55 -5.69 3.56 -3.04
CA GLU A 55 -5.95 5.00 -3.04
C GLU A 55 -7.36 5.34 -3.52
N ARG A 56 -7.84 4.68 -4.58
CA ARG A 56 -9.22 4.86 -5.06
C ARG A 56 -10.22 4.44 -3.99
N ALA A 57 -10.01 3.29 -3.35
CA ALA A 57 -10.86 2.84 -2.25
C ALA A 57 -10.88 3.87 -1.11
N PHE A 58 -9.71 4.39 -0.71
CA PHE A 58 -9.63 5.39 0.35
C PHE A 58 -10.26 6.74 -0.02
N ALA A 59 -10.11 7.18 -1.28
CA ALA A 59 -10.77 8.37 -1.79
C ALA A 59 -12.30 8.21 -1.78
N GLN A 60 -12.81 7.04 -2.17
CA GLN A 60 -14.24 6.73 -2.09
C GLN A 60 -14.73 6.73 -0.64
N LEU A 61 -14.01 6.09 0.29
CA LEU A 61 -14.37 6.09 1.71
C LEU A 61 -14.41 7.51 2.28
N LYS A 62 -13.45 8.37 1.94
CA LYS A 62 -13.46 9.79 2.32
C LYS A 62 -14.66 10.55 1.75
N SER A 63 -15.14 10.19 0.56
CA SER A 63 -16.32 10.82 -0.03
C SER A 63 -17.62 10.46 0.72
N TRP A 64 -17.69 9.27 1.33
CA TRP A 64 -18.91 8.77 1.95
C TRP A 64 -19.32 9.56 3.19
N ARG A 65 -20.48 10.23 3.09
CA ARG A 65 -21.14 10.95 4.19
C ARG A 65 -21.53 10.03 5.35
N LEU A 66 -21.65 8.73 5.10
CA LEU A 66 -21.98 7.72 6.11
C LEU A 66 -20.92 7.69 7.22
N LEU A 67 -19.63 7.64 6.88
CA LEU A 67 -18.54 7.67 7.87
C LEU A 67 -18.51 9.02 8.62
N ARG A 68 -18.83 10.13 7.94
CA ARG A 68 -18.99 11.44 8.59
C ARG A 68 -20.16 11.48 9.58
N ARG A 69 -21.26 10.76 9.30
CA ARG A 69 -22.48 10.76 10.11
C ARG A 69 -22.47 9.71 11.21
N ALA A 70 -21.74 8.61 11.01
CA ALA A 70 -21.65 7.51 11.95
C ALA A 70 -20.97 7.90 13.28
N ARG A 71 -20.09 8.92 13.30
CA ARG A 71 -19.44 9.54 14.49
C ARG A 71 -19.03 8.53 15.59
N CYS A 72 -18.73 7.30 15.23
CA CYS A 72 -18.35 6.22 16.14
C CYS A 72 -16.85 5.98 16.02
N SER A 73 -16.25 5.44 17.10
CA SER A 73 -14.81 5.19 17.13
C SER A 73 -14.39 4.23 16.01
N THR A 74 -13.17 4.37 15.51
CA THR A 74 -12.58 3.47 14.49
C THR A 74 -12.71 2.00 14.89
N ARG A 75 -12.61 1.72 16.20
CA ARG A 75 -12.82 0.38 16.77
C ARG A 75 -14.22 -0.16 16.48
N ARG A 76 -15.28 0.64 16.70
CA ARG A 76 -16.67 0.23 16.41
C ARG A 76 -16.90 0.00 14.92
N ILE A 77 -16.38 0.87 14.07
CA ILE A 77 -16.48 0.71 12.62
C ILE A 77 -15.78 -0.57 12.18
N GLY A 78 -14.57 -0.84 12.71
CA GLY A 78 -13.83 -2.07 12.44
C GLY A 78 -14.64 -3.31 12.81
N THR A 79 -15.25 -3.34 14.00
CA THR A 79 -16.10 -4.47 14.43
C THR A 79 -17.30 -4.66 13.50
N ILE A 80 -17.98 -3.59 13.08
CA ILE A 80 -19.12 -3.67 12.16
C ILE A 80 -18.68 -4.23 10.80
N VAL A 81 -17.58 -3.73 10.25
CA VAL A 81 -17.04 -4.20 8.96
C VAL A 81 -16.66 -5.68 9.03
N GLN A 82 -16.03 -6.13 10.12
CA GLN A 82 -15.71 -7.54 10.34
C GLN A 82 -16.97 -8.40 10.41
N ALA A 83 -17.98 -7.98 11.17
CA ALA A 83 -19.24 -8.70 11.27
C ALA A 83 -19.96 -8.81 9.91
N VAL A 84 -20.04 -7.70 9.15
CA VAL A 84 -20.61 -7.70 7.79
C VAL A 84 -19.81 -8.60 6.86
N HIS A 85 -18.48 -8.57 6.93
CA HIS A 85 -17.62 -9.43 6.12
C HIS A 85 -17.89 -10.91 6.41
N THR A 86 -17.92 -11.32 7.69
CA THR A 86 -18.24 -12.69 8.09
C THR A 86 -19.62 -13.12 7.61
N LEU A 87 -20.64 -12.26 7.75
CA LEU A 87 -21.99 -12.60 7.28
C LEU A 87 -22.03 -12.79 5.75
N LEU A 88 -21.35 -11.93 5.00
CA LEU A 88 -21.26 -12.06 3.54
C LEU A 88 -20.52 -13.35 3.16
N THR A 89 -19.36 -13.64 3.75
CA THR A 89 -18.57 -14.83 3.40
C THR A 89 -19.25 -16.12 3.81
N CYS A 90 -19.92 -16.16 4.97
CA CYS A 90 -20.75 -17.31 5.37
C CYS A 90 -21.92 -17.54 4.41
N ASN A 91 -22.54 -16.49 3.88
CA ASN A 91 -23.64 -16.60 2.92
C ASN A 91 -23.19 -17.07 1.52
N TYR A 92 -21.92 -16.88 1.15
CA TYR A 92 -21.34 -17.40 -0.10
C TYR A 92 -20.78 -18.83 0.04
N ALA A 93 -20.73 -19.38 1.25
CA ALA A 93 -20.24 -20.74 1.51
C ALA A 93 -21.34 -21.81 1.52
N GLY A 94 -22.55 -21.48 1.04
CA GLY A 94 -23.70 -22.37 0.90
C GLY A 94 -23.87 -22.89 -0.52
#